data_AF-A0A0A0AZH2-F1
#
_entry.id   AF-A0A0A0AZH2-F1
#
_cell.length_a   1.000
_cell.length_b   1.000
_cell.length_c   1.000
_cell.angle_alpha   90.00
_cell.angle_beta   90.00
_cell.angle_gamma   90.00
#
_symmetry.space_group_name_H-M   'P 1'
#
loop_
_entity.id
_entity.type
_entity.pdbx_description
1 polymer ?
#
loop_
_entity_poly.entity_id
_entity_poly.type
_entity_poly.pdbx_seq_one_letter_code
_entity_poly.pdbx_strand_id
1 'polypeptide(L)'
;LLQPYFPSQHGPRHDHRHVRDCQPVKYGNVTHEAWPSDNRTGGPVATTRTFVSYIPREGEDRKVVYGHFTFVRNPLRTFSVLEPGGAGGCQAHRRAPVEETAKLRKCLVAQNGGYFNMETGECLGNIVSDGKLVRNSEGLQNAQFGIRKDGTMVFGYLSEEDVLDEANPFVQLVSGVVWLLRDGEVYISQSQVAECGEIQTTGTFDKFINVISARTAVGHDSQGQLVLVHVDGQTESRGVNLWEMADFLKEQGIINAINLDGGGSATLVLNGTLASYPSEHCSFDNMWRCPRSISTVMCIHEPACEPADCSGHGECVEGECHCTGDFWRGPACDILDCGPSNCSLHGVCTDSGCLCDAGWTGSNCSEECPMGWYGPNCQEQCACEHTCPCDRQTGSCNIT
;
A
#
# COMPACT_ATOMS: atom_id res chain seq x y z
N LEU A 1 25.18 -0.23 -11.18
CA LEU A 1 24.55 -0.72 -9.92
C LEU A 1 24.91 0.25 -8.80
N LEU A 2 24.04 0.39 -7.80
CA LEU A 2 24.28 1.22 -6.63
C LEU A 2 24.09 0.32 -5.40
N GLN A 3 25.18 -0.12 -4.80
CA GLN A 3 25.16 -1.11 -3.72
C GLN A 3 25.84 -0.51 -2.48
N PRO A 4 25.19 -0.56 -1.30
CA PRO A 4 25.78 -0.06 -0.06
C PRO A 4 26.86 -1.01 0.52
N TYR A 5 26.73 -2.30 0.26
CA TYR A 5 27.60 -3.35 0.79
C TYR A 5 28.09 -4.29 -0.32
N PHE A 6 29.15 -5.06 -0.05
CA PHE A 6 29.62 -6.10 -0.96
C PHE A 6 28.60 -7.25 -1.08
N PRO A 7 28.56 -7.97 -2.22
CA PRO A 7 27.48 -8.91 -2.55
C PRO A 7 27.23 -10.05 -1.55
N SER A 8 28.25 -10.43 -0.77
CA SER A 8 28.15 -11.55 0.18
C SER A 8 27.49 -11.18 1.51
N GLN A 9 27.33 -9.89 1.84
CA GLN A 9 26.84 -9.44 3.14
C GLN A 9 26.09 -8.11 3.03
N HIS A 10 24.82 -8.10 3.40
CA HIS A 10 24.03 -6.87 3.54
C HIS A 10 23.92 -6.49 5.01
N GLY A 11 23.99 -5.20 5.33
CA GLY A 11 23.85 -4.68 6.69
C GLY A 11 25.10 -4.80 7.56
N PRO A 12 25.12 -4.13 8.73
CA PRO A 12 26.17 -4.29 9.71
C PRO A 12 26.06 -5.61 10.48
N ARG A 13 27.15 -6.00 11.16
CA ARG A 13 27.23 -7.21 11.98
C ARG A 13 27.03 -6.97 13.48
N HIS A 14 27.03 -5.72 13.92
CA HIS A 14 26.81 -5.36 15.31
C HIS A 14 25.34 -5.40 15.69
N ASP A 15 25.08 -5.52 17.00
CA ASP A 15 23.73 -5.62 17.54
C ASP A 15 23.05 -4.24 17.69
N HIS A 16 21.75 -4.27 18.00
CA HIS A 16 20.97 -3.07 18.29
C HIS A 16 21.53 -2.25 19.47
N ARG A 17 22.14 -2.94 20.45
CA ARG A 17 22.77 -2.29 21.60
C ARG A 17 23.91 -1.36 21.17
N HIS A 18 24.73 -1.79 20.23
CA HIS A 18 25.78 -0.95 19.66
C HIS A 18 25.22 0.34 19.06
N VAL A 19 24.14 0.23 18.27
CA VAL A 19 23.48 1.41 17.66
C VAL A 19 23.01 2.39 18.73
N ARG A 20 22.36 1.88 19.78
CA ARG A 20 21.91 2.69 20.92
C ARG A 20 23.07 3.34 21.67
N ASP A 21 24.16 2.63 21.89
CA ASP A 21 25.28 3.14 22.69
C ASP A 21 26.16 4.14 21.90
N CYS A 22 26.14 4.06 20.56
CA CYS A 22 26.89 4.95 19.66
C CYS A 22 26.09 6.14 19.12
N GLN A 23 24.78 6.24 19.39
CA GLN A 23 23.98 7.37 18.94
C GLN A 23 24.23 8.64 19.78
N PRO A 24 23.90 9.83 19.26
CA PRO A 24 24.02 11.08 20.03
C PRO A 24 23.18 11.06 21.32
N VAL A 25 23.79 11.52 22.43
CA VAL A 25 23.19 11.55 23.78
C VAL A 25 21.82 12.22 23.82
N LYS A 26 21.56 13.20 22.95
CA LYS A 26 20.26 13.90 22.87
C LYS A 26 19.06 12.98 22.59
N TYR A 27 19.29 11.80 22.01
CA TYR A 27 18.26 10.80 21.73
C TYR A 27 18.11 9.73 22.82
N GLY A 28 18.93 9.80 23.87
CA GLY A 28 18.90 8.86 25.00
C GLY A 28 19.04 7.40 24.54
N ASN A 29 18.09 6.57 24.96
CA ASN A 29 18.08 5.13 24.67
C ASN A 29 17.15 4.74 23.52
N VAL A 30 16.46 5.69 22.90
CA VAL A 30 15.48 5.42 21.85
C VAL A 30 16.17 5.57 20.49
N THR A 31 16.13 4.51 19.69
CA THR A 31 16.82 4.42 18.39
C THR A 31 15.89 4.61 17.20
N HIS A 32 14.63 4.97 17.44
CA HIS A 32 13.60 5.23 16.44
C HIS A 32 12.78 6.47 16.83
N GLU A 33 12.09 7.06 15.87
CA GLU A 33 11.07 8.07 16.09
C GLU A 33 9.69 7.50 15.77
N ALA A 34 8.69 7.90 16.55
CA ALA A 34 7.30 7.50 16.39
C ALA A 34 6.43 8.73 16.15
N TRP A 35 5.54 8.68 15.16
CA TRP A 35 4.67 9.79 14.79
C TRP A 35 3.26 9.31 14.45
N PRO A 36 2.19 9.93 14.96
CA PRO A 36 0.83 9.55 14.60
C PRO A 36 0.57 9.84 13.11
N SER A 37 0.05 8.86 12.36
CA SER A 37 -0.33 9.11 10.97
C SER A 37 -1.57 10.00 10.84
N ASP A 38 -1.61 10.74 9.73
CA ASP A 38 -2.80 11.45 9.29
C ASP A 38 -3.97 10.47 9.13
N ASN A 39 -5.12 10.74 9.73
CA ASN A 39 -6.32 9.91 9.65
C ASN A 39 -7.48 10.58 8.89
N ARG A 40 -7.23 11.71 8.21
CA ARG A 40 -8.25 12.43 7.44
C ARG A 40 -8.70 11.60 6.23
N THR A 41 -10.01 11.44 6.07
CA THR A 41 -10.61 10.64 4.98
C THR A 41 -11.09 11.47 3.79
N GLY A 42 -11.17 12.81 3.88
CA GLY A 42 -11.61 13.65 2.77
C GLY A 42 -10.50 14.02 1.77
N GLY A 43 -10.83 14.04 0.48
CA GLY A 43 -9.93 14.45 -0.61
C GLY A 43 -9.17 13.27 -1.26
N PRO A 44 -8.24 13.53 -2.20
CA PRO A 44 -7.54 12.45 -2.87
C PRO A 44 -6.61 11.70 -1.90
N VAL A 45 -6.61 10.37 -1.98
CA VAL A 45 -5.74 9.47 -1.21
C VAL A 45 -4.27 9.86 -1.33
N ALA A 46 -3.83 10.19 -2.55
CA ALA A 46 -2.47 10.59 -2.84
C ALA A 46 -2.44 11.84 -3.71
N THR A 47 -1.52 12.75 -3.42
CA THR A 47 -1.21 13.89 -4.30
C THR A 47 0.24 13.81 -4.72
N THR A 48 0.49 13.51 -5.99
CA THR A 48 1.83 13.49 -6.58
C THR A 48 2.17 14.84 -7.21
N ARG A 49 3.33 15.40 -6.83
CA ARG A 49 3.88 16.64 -7.36
C ARG A 49 5.20 16.32 -8.07
N THR A 50 5.24 16.55 -9.37
CA THR A 50 6.47 16.51 -10.15
C THR A 50 7.30 17.76 -9.88
N PHE A 51 8.61 17.61 -9.76
CA PHE A 51 9.52 18.74 -9.67
C PHE A 51 10.67 18.61 -10.67
N VAL A 52 11.14 19.78 -11.10
CA VAL A 52 12.41 19.97 -11.79
C VAL A 52 13.13 21.06 -11.02
N SER A 53 14.23 20.71 -10.35
CA SER A 53 14.91 21.62 -9.41
C SER A 53 16.40 21.63 -9.64
N TYR A 54 17.02 22.78 -9.35
CA TYR A 54 18.47 22.90 -9.30
C TYR A 54 18.97 22.49 -7.92
N ILE A 55 19.91 21.56 -7.86
CA ILE A 55 20.53 21.07 -6.62
C ILE A 55 22.06 21.18 -6.75
N PRO A 56 22.76 21.93 -5.87
CA PRO A 56 22.20 22.88 -4.91
C PRO A 56 21.46 24.03 -5.61
N ARG A 57 20.61 24.76 -4.86
CA ARG A 57 19.77 25.85 -5.41
C ARG A 57 20.58 26.99 -6.03
N GLU A 58 21.73 27.28 -5.44
CA GLU A 58 22.66 28.34 -5.84
C GLU A 58 24.06 27.76 -6.04
N GLY A 59 24.88 28.45 -6.84
CA GLY A 59 26.25 28.03 -7.17
C GLY A 59 26.42 27.58 -8.62
N GLU A 60 27.68 27.51 -9.06
CA GLU A 60 28.04 27.16 -10.44
C GLU A 60 27.90 25.66 -10.72
N ASP A 61 28.02 24.81 -9.70
CA ASP A 61 27.92 23.34 -9.81
C ASP A 61 26.48 22.80 -9.77
N ARG A 62 25.47 23.68 -9.89
CA ARG A 62 24.06 23.28 -9.84
C ARG A 62 23.70 22.34 -10.98
N LYS A 63 23.03 21.24 -10.65
CA LYS A 63 22.50 20.26 -11.61
C LYS A 63 20.99 20.26 -11.58
N VAL A 64 20.38 20.01 -12.75
CA VAL A 64 18.94 19.83 -12.86
C VAL A 64 18.59 18.41 -12.45
N VAL A 65 17.67 18.30 -11.49
CA VAL A 65 17.18 17.04 -10.95
C VAL A 65 15.67 16.96 -11.18
N TYR A 66 15.24 15.79 -11.67
CA TYR A 66 13.84 15.47 -11.94
C TYR A 66 13.36 14.49 -10.89
N GLY A 67 12.12 14.65 -10.44
CA GLY A 67 11.57 13.73 -9.46
C GLY A 67 10.14 14.05 -9.08
N HIS A 68 9.68 13.33 -8.07
CA HIS A 68 8.31 13.37 -7.60
C HIS A 68 8.27 13.30 -6.08
N PHE A 69 7.39 14.09 -5.48
CA PHE A 69 6.89 13.88 -4.12
C PHE A 69 5.46 13.38 -4.19
N THR A 70 5.15 12.31 -3.47
CA THR A 70 3.78 11.84 -3.30
C THR A 70 3.41 11.95 -1.84
N PHE A 71 2.43 12.80 -1.55
CA PHE A 71 1.87 12.98 -0.21
C PHE A 71 0.63 12.11 -0.07
N VAL A 72 0.59 11.29 0.98
CA VAL A 72 -0.41 10.24 1.18
C VAL A 72 -1.22 10.56 2.43
N ARG A 73 -2.54 10.50 2.31
CA ARG A 73 -3.50 10.63 3.42
C ARG A 73 -3.91 9.25 3.92
N ASN A 74 -4.23 9.16 5.21
CA ASN A 74 -4.68 7.93 5.85
C ASN A 74 -3.78 6.71 5.54
N PRO A 75 -2.44 6.83 5.72
CA PRO A 75 -1.52 5.77 5.29
C PRO A 75 -1.75 4.44 6.02
N LEU A 76 -2.38 4.43 7.20
CA LEU A 76 -2.82 3.19 7.84
C LEU A 76 -3.75 2.36 6.95
N ARG A 77 -4.61 3.02 6.15
CA ARG A 77 -5.60 2.36 5.29
C ARG A 77 -5.21 2.34 3.81
N THR A 78 -4.31 3.23 3.39
CA THR A 78 -4.02 3.49 1.97
C THR A 78 -2.62 3.09 1.53
N PHE A 79 -1.75 2.69 2.45
CA PHE A 79 -0.38 2.26 2.14
C PHE A 79 -0.17 0.78 2.48
N SER A 80 0.43 0.06 1.53
CA SER A 80 0.89 -1.32 1.69
C SER A 80 2.32 -1.52 1.21
N VAL A 81 3.07 -2.34 1.93
CA VAL A 81 4.30 -2.98 1.44
C VAL A 81 3.91 -4.27 0.75
N LEU A 82 4.26 -4.44 -0.52
CA LEU A 82 3.92 -5.61 -1.33
C LEU A 82 5.16 -6.46 -1.62
N GLU A 83 4.98 -7.78 -1.58
CA GLU A 83 5.96 -8.75 -2.07
C GLU A 83 6.05 -8.76 -3.62
N PRO A 84 7.21 -9.11 -4.22
CA PRO A 84 7.39 -9.12 -5.67
C PRO A 84 6.43 -10.10 -6.37
N GLY A 85 5.56 -9.58 -7.23
CA GLY A 85 4.59 -10.40 -7.96
C GLY A 85 3.52 -11.04 -7.07
N GLY A 86 3.23 -10.47 -5.89
CA GLY A 86 2.20 -10.91 -4.97
C GLY A 86 2.70 -11.72 -3.77
N ALA A 87 1.77 -12.10 -2.90
CA ALA A 87 2.07 -12.80 -1.65
C ALA A 87 2.90 -14.08 -1.86
N GLY A 88 3.92 -14.28 -1.03
CA GLY A 88 4.89 -15.38 -1.15
C GLY A 88 6.02 -15.11 -2.17
N GLY A 89 6.03 -13.95 -2.82
CA GLY A 89 7.07 -13.53 -3.75
C GLY A 89 8.47 -13.54 -3.14
N CYS A 90 8.62 -13.13 -1.87
CA CYS A 90 9.91 -13.13 -1.20
C CYS A 90 10.42 -14.53 -0.89
N GLN A 91 9.54 -15.42 -0.44
CA GLN A 91 9.89 -16.83 -0.18
C GLN A 91 10.31 -17.57 -1.46
N ALA A 92 9.75 -17.18 -2.61
CA ALA A 92 10.10 -17.73 -3.91
C ALA A 92 11.32 -17.06 -4.55
N HIS A 93 11.98 -16.10 -3.87
CA HIS A 93 13.05 -15.25 -4.41
C HIS A 93 12.68 -14.60 -5.77
N ARG A 94 11.41 -14.24 -5.92
CA ARG A 94 10.90 -13.64 -7.15
C ARG A 94 11.40 -12.21 -7.28
N ARG A 95 11.62 -11.77 -8.52
CA ARG A 95 11.80 -10.37 -8.88
C ARG A 95 10.77 -10.00 -9.94
N ALA A 96 10.11 -8.86 -9.78
CA ALA A 96 9.11 -8.38 -10.72
C ALA A 96 9.24 -6.87 -10.92
N PRO A 97 8.89 -6.33 -12.10
CA PRO A 97 8.77 -4.89 -12.28
C PRO A 97 7.72 -4.30 -11.33
N VAL A 98 7.91 -3.04 -10.93
CA VAL A 98 6.95 -2.32 -10.07
C VAL A 98 5.55 -2.32 -10.71
N GLU A 99 5.46 -2.11 -12.02
CA GLU A 99 4.20 -2.08 -12.77
C GLU A 99 3.38 -3.37 -12.64
N GLU A 100 4.05 -4.53 -12.66
CA GLU A 100 3.39 -5.83 -12.56
C GLU A 100 2.80 -6.03 -11.16
N THR A 101 3.61 -5.77 -10.13
CA THR A 101 3.18 -5.91 -8.73
C THR A 101 2.11 -4.88 -8.37
N ALA A 102 2.24 -3.64 -8.87
CA ALA A 102 1.29 -2.56 -8.62
C ALA A 102 -0.10 -2.85 -9.18
N LYS A 103 -0.19 -3.52 -10.35
CA LYS A 103 -1.48 -3.90 -10.96
C LYS A 103 -2.26 -4.89 -10.11
N LEU A 104 -1.58 -5.80 -9.41
CA LEU A 104 -2.24 -6.81 -8.57
C LEU A 104 -3.05 -6.20 -7.42
N ARG A 105 -2.64 -5.03 -6.92
CA ARG A 105 -3.33 -4.30 -5.83
C ARG A 105 -3.94 -2.97 -6.27
N LYS A 106 -4.07 -2.75 -7.58
CA LYS A 106 -4.64 -1.54 -8.17
C LYS A 106 -4.04 -0.25 -7.55
N CYS A 107 -2.72 -0.21 -7.41
CA CYS A 107 -2.04 0.92 -6.79
C CYS A 107 -2.25 2.18 -7.66
N LEU A 108 -2.70 3.26 -7.02
CA LEU A 108 -2.77 4.61 -7.57
C LEU A 108 -1.35 5.15 -7.81
N VAL A 109 -0.47 4.93 -6.84
CA VAL A 109 0.95 5.28 -6.90
C VAL A 109 1.75 4.08 -6.39
N ALA A 110 2.81 3.70 -7.10
CA ALA A 110 3.73 2.69 -6.62
C ALA A 110 5.19 3.08 -6.89
N GLN A 111 6.07 2.80 -5.92
CA GLN A 111 7.51 2.90 -6.11
C GLN A 111 8.19 1.62 -5.64
N ASN A 112 9.43 1.39 -6.09
CA ASN A 112 10.23 0.30 -5.54
C ASN A 112 10.47 0.49 -4.04
N GLY A 113 10.54 -0.62 -3.31
CA GLY A 113 10.72 -0.64 -1.86
C GLY A 113 12.14 -0.95 -1.42
N GLY A 114 12.28 -2.01 -0.63
CA GLY A 114 13.52 -2.40 0.03
C GLY A 114 14.56 -3.03 -0.90
N TYR A 115 15.74 -3.25 -0.33
CA TYR A 115 16.87 -3.86 -1.00
C TYR A 115 16.67 -5.36 -1.21
N PHE A 116 17.43 -5.91 -2.15
CA PHE A 116 17.44 -7.34 -2.45
C PHE A 116 18.77 -7.79 -3.02
N ASN A 117 19.02 -9.10 -2.97
CA ASN A 117 20.18 -9.70 -3.62
C ASN A 117 19.93 -9.79 -5.13
N MET A 118 20.72 -9.05 -5.92
CA MET A 118 20.58 -9.00 -7.39
C MET A 118 20.88 -10.32 -8.10
N GLU A 119 21.66 -11.22 -7.47
CA GLU A 119 22.03 -12.51 -8.03
C GLU A 119 20.97 -13.57 -7.72
N THR A 120 20.51 -13.64 -6.47
CA THR A 120 19.57 -14.69 -6.02
C THR A 120 18.10 -14.28 -6.09
N GLY A 121 17.79 -12.99 -6.04
CA GLY A 121 16.42 -12.47 -5.91
C GLY A 121 15.89 -12.45 -4.48
N GLU A 122 16.73 -12.78 -3.50
CA GLU A 122 16.36 -12.77 -2.08
C GLU A 122 16.03 -11.35 -1.59
N CYS A 123 14.83 -11.14 -1.03
CA CYS A 123 14.43 -9.90 -0.37
C CYS A 123 15.30 -9.63 0.86
N LEU A 124 15.68 -8.41 1.21
CA LEU A 124 16.56 -8.13 2.37
C LEU A 124 15.85 -7.29 3.44
N GLY A 125 16.33 -7.40 4.68
CA GLY A 125 15.78 -6.67 5.84
C GLY A 125 14.45 -7.23 6.36
N ASN A 126 13.83 -6.47 7.26
CA ASN A 126 12.51 -6.78 7.81
C ASN A 126 11.42 -6.42 6.82
N ILE A 127 10.45 -7.31 6.67
CA ILE A 127 9.30 -7.11 5.77
C ILE A 127 8.04 -7.58 6.48
N VAL A 128 7.11 -6.64 6.67
CA VAL A 128 5.72 -6.92 7.06
C VAL A 128 4.82 -6.39 5.97
N SER A 129 3.94 -7.25 5.45
CA SER A 129 3.02 -6.94 4.36
C SER A 129 1.60 -7.22 4.83
N ASP A 130 0.78 -6.17 4.95
CA ASP A 130 -0.63 -6.25 5.40
C ASP A 130 -0.81 -7.06 6.70
N GLY A 131 0.05 -6.79 7.70
CA GLY A 131 0.05 -7.45 9.01
C GLY A 131 0.71 -8.82 9.06
N LYS A 132 1.16 -9.36 7.92
CA LYS A 132 1.89 -10.63 7.85
C LYS A 132 3.40 -10.37 7.90
N LEU A 133 4.08 -10.95 8.88
CA LEU A 133 5.54 -11.02 8.89
C LEU A 133 6.03 -11.90 7.74
N VAL A 134 6.62 -11.29 6.72
CA VAL A 134 7.15 -11.97 5.52
C VAL A 134 8.60 -12.36 5.74
N ARG A 135 9.39 -11.48 6.35
CA ARG A 135 10.81 -11.70 6.64
C ARG A 135 11.21 -11.00 7.93
N ASN A 136 11.91 -11.73 8.80
CA ASN A 136 12.62 -11.19 9.95
C ASN A 136 14.12 -11.16 9.60
N SER A 137 14.80 -10.03 9.86
CA SER A 137 16.22 -9.85 9.63
C SER A 137 17.09 -10.23 10.83
N GLU A 138 16.50 -10.83 11.88
CA GLU A 138 17.20 -11.34 13.07
C GLU A 138 18.04 -10.24 13.75
N GLY A 139 17.46 -9.04 13.88
CA GLY A 139 18.10 -7.91 14.55
C GLY A 139 19.15 -7.15 13.74
N LEU A 140 19.25 -7.39 12.42
CA LEU A 140 20.11 -6.62 11.53
C LEU A 140 19.76 -5.11 11.52
N GLN A 141 20.78 -4.28 11.72
CA GLN A 141 20.62 -2.84 11.98
C GLN A 141 20.72 -1.98 10.72
N ASN A 142 19.63 -1.91 9.97
CA ASN A 142 19.44 -0.92 8.92
C ASN A 142 18.25 0.01 9.24
N ALA A 143 18.19 1.16 8.56
CA ALA A 143 17.09 2.09 8.71
C ALA A 143 15.76 1.44 8.29
N GLN A 144 14.71 1.59 9.10
CA GLN A 144 13.40 0.96 8.89
C GLN A 144 12.30 2.00 8.87
N PHE A 145 11.27 1.70 8.10
CA PHE A 145 10.00 2.43 8.11
C PHE A 145 8.87 1.41 8.26
N GLY A 146 7.97 1.66 9.20
CA GLY A 146 6.77 0.85 9.37
C GLY A 146 5.59 1.65 9.90
N ILE A 147 4.41 1.04 9.80
CA ILE A 147 3.16 1.53 10.38
C ILE A 147 2.67 0.47 11.35
N ARG A 148 2.38 0.86 12.59
CA ARG A 148 1.78 -0.01 13.62
C ARG A 148 0.27 -0.05 13.49
N LYS A 149 -0.36 -1.03 14.15
CA LYS A 149 -1.81 -1.29 14.09
C LYS A 149 -2.66 -0.10 14.53
N ASP A 150 -2.16 0.74 15.43
CA ASP A 150 -2.81 1.97 15.88
C ASP A 150 -2.63 3.17 14.93
N GLY A 151 -1.90 3.00 13.81
CA GLY A 151 -1.58 4.08 12.88
C GLY A 151 -0.32 4.86 13.21
N THR A 152 0.46 4.45 14.22
CA THR A 152 1.75 5.08 14.50
C THR A 152 2.77 4.72 13.41
N MET A 153 3.32 5.73 12.74
CA MET A 153 4.46 5.57 11.83
C MET A 153 5.76 5.54 12.65
N VAL A 154 6.66 4.62 12.32
CA VAL A 154 7.93 4.42 13.01
C VAL A 154 9.07 4.50 12.00
N PHE A 155 10.08 5.31 12.31
CA PHE A 155 11.29 5.51 11.50
C PHE A 155 12.54 5.28 12.35
N GLY A 156 13.54 4.57 11.83
CA GLY A 156 14.85 4.44 12.48
C GLY A 156 15.29 3.00 12.67
N TYR A 157 15.97 2.71 13.78
CA TYR A 157 16.56 1.39 14.05
C TYR A 157 15.73 0.63 15.09
N LEU A 158 15.35 -0.60 14.74
CA LEU A 158 14.51 -1.47 15.54
C LEU A 158 15.30 -2.69 16.00
N SER A 159 15.06 -3.11 17.24
CA SER A 159 15.48 -4.42 17.72
C SER A 159 14.55 -5.50 17.16
N GLU A 160 14.94 -6.77 17.26
CA GLU A 160 14.05 -7.88 16.91
C GLU A 160 12.80 -7.91 17.80
N GLU A 161 12.93 -7.58 19.08
CA GLU A 161 11.80 -7.49 20.02
C GLU A 161 10.81 -6.40 19.59
N ASP A 162 11.29 -5.24 19.13
CA ASP A 162 10.42 -4.17 18.63
C ASP A 162 9.59 -4.62 17.41
N VAL A 163 10.19 -5.44 16.53
CA VAL A 163 9.56 -5.94 15.30
C VAL A 163 8.52 -7.02 15.62
N LEU A 164 8.78 -7.84 16.64
CA LEU A 164 7.92 -8.95 17.07
C LEU A 164 6.89 -8.56 18.14
N ASP A 165 6.75 -7.27 18.46
CA ASP A 165 5.78 -6.78 19.43
C ASP A 165 4.34 -7.15 19.03
N GLU A 166 3.66 -7.93 19.88
CA GLU A 166 2.28 -8.37 19.68
C GLU A 166 1.24 -7.39 20.22
N ALA A 167 1.63 -6.45 21.10
CA ALA A 167 0.69 -5.53 21.74
C ALA A 167 0.19 -4.45 20.76
N ASN A 168 1.11 -3.89 19.98
CA ASN A 168 0.80 -2.97 18.88
C ASN A 168 1.65 -3.34 17.65
N PRO A 169 1.31 -4.44 16.95
CA PRO A 169 2.17 -5.01 15.92
C PRO A 169 2.28 -4.08 14.71
N PHE A 170 3.37 -4.24 13.97
CA PHE A 170 3.49 -3.65 12.64
C PHE A 170 2.45 -4.24 11.69
N VAL A 171 1.75 -3.38 10.96
CA VAL A 171 0.91 -3.77 9.82
C VAL A 171 1.64 -3.60 8.49
N GLN A 172 2.61 -2.70 8.44
CA GLN A 172 3.51 -2.51 7.30
C GLN A 172 4.93 -2.30 7.84
N LEU A 173 5.94 -2.91 7.22
CA LEU A 173 7.34 -2.70 7.59
C LEU A 173 8.24 -2.98 6.38
N VAL A 174 9.20 -2.09 6.15
CA VAL A 174 10.24 -2.25 5.14
C VAL A 174 11.57 -1.67 5.62
N SER A 175 12.66 -2.36 5.33
CA SER A 175 14.01 -1.86 5.58
C SER A 175 14.61 -1.16 4.37
N GLY A 176 15.21 0.00 4.61
CA GLY A 176 16.07 0.74 3.69
C GLY A 176 17.53 0.65 4.11
N VAL A 177 18.34 1.61 3.68
CA VAL A 177 19.73 1.80 4.11
C VAL A 177 20.00 3.29 4.18
N VAL A 178 20.53 3.76 5.30
CA VAL A 178 20.69 5.17 5.71
C VAL A 178 19.38 5.84 6.14
N TRP A 179 19.37 6.31 7.39
CA TRP A 179 18.36 7.22 7.93
C TRP A 179 18.73 8.67 7.55
N LEU A 180 17.97 9.26 6.63
CA LEU A 180 18.28 10.58 6.04
C LEU A 180 18.02 11.72 7.02
N LEU A 181 16.82 11.75 7.59
CA LEU A 181 16.36 12.80 8.48
C LEU A 181 15.81 12.21 9.77
N ARG A 182 16.24 12.73 10.92
CA ARG A 182 15.70 12.43 12.24
C ARG A 182 15.29 13.73 12.92
N ASP A 183 14.01 13.85 13.26
CA ASP A 183 13.45 15.04 13.93
C ASP A 183 13.78 16.36 13.20
N GLY A 184 13.61 16.36 11.87
CA GLY A 184 13.88 17.50 11.00
C GLY A 184 15.36 17.79 10.74
N GLU A 185 16.29 16.96 11.25
CA GLU A 185 17.73 17.14 11.11
C GLU A 185 18.41 16.05 10.29
N VAL A 186 19.43 16.42 9.52
CA VAL A 186 20.22 15.48 8.71
C VAL A 186 20.93 14.48 9.60
N TYR A 187 20.77 13.19 9.31
CA TYR A 187 21.20 12.08 10.18
C TYR A 187 22.15 11.06 9.49
N ILE A 188 22.74 11.45 8.37
CA ILE A 188 23.58 10.58 7.54
C ILE A 188 24.88 10.18 8.25
N SER A 189 25.57 11.12 8.93
CA SER A 189 26.80 10.79 9.68
C SER A 189 26.55 9.75 10.76
N GLN A 190 25.41 9.85 11.45
CA GLN A 190 25.05 8.90 12.49
C GLN A 190 24.65 7.55 11.89
N SER A 191 23.97 7.57 10.73
CA SER A 191 23.66 6.36 9.98
C SER A 191 24.91 5.63 9.48
N GLN A 192 25.97 6.37 9.12
CA GLN A 192 27.27 5.76 8.81
C GLN A 192 27.81 4.95 9.99
N VAL A 193 27.74 5.48 11.21
CA VAL A 193 28.18 4.75 12.41
C VAL A 193 27.24 3.58 12.71
N ALA A 194 25.94 3.78 12.60
CA ALA A 194 24.94 2.78 12.95
C ALA A 194 24.83 1.62 11.95
N GLU A 195 25.12 1.84 10.67
CA GLU A 195 24.86 0.87 9.59
C GLU A 195 26.14 0.34 8.92
N CYS A 196 27.32 0.85 9.30
CA CYS A 196 28.60 0.37 8.80
C CYS A 196 29.22 -0.63 9.80
N GLY A 197 29.45 -1.88 9.35
CA GLY A 197 29.94 -2.95 10.21
C GLY A 197 31.46 -3.10 10.32
N GLU A 198 32.24 -2.85 9.25
CA GLU A 198 33.69 -3.14 9.23
C GLU A 198 34.51 -2.08 8.47
N ILE A 199 35.79 -1.92 8.80
CA ILE A 199 36.71 -0.95 8.16
C ILE A 199 36.81 -1.20 6.64
N GLN A 200 36.66 -2.45 6.17
CA GLN A 200 36.79 -2.80 4.75
C GLN A 200 35.60 -2.37 3.90
N THR A 201 34.41 -2.21 4.50
CA THR A 201 33.19 -1.74 3.79
C THR A 201 33.04 -0.23 3.85
N THR A 202 33.87 0.48 4.62
CA THR A 202 33.82 1.95 4.75
C THR A 202 33.92 2.62 3.38
N GLY A 203 34.89 2.24 2.54
CA GLY A 203 35.04 2.81 1.20
C GLY A 203 33.85 2.56 0.26
N THR A 204 33.19 1.41 0.35
CA THR A 204 31.99 1.12 -0.47
C THR A 204 30.76 1.84 0.04
N PHE A 205 30.58 1.91 1.36
CA PHE A 205 29.46 2.60 1.99
C PHE A 205 29.56 4.12 1.83
N ASP A 206 30.76 4.68 1.98
CA ASP A 206 31.03 6.09 1.70
C ASP A 206 30.83 6.43 0.24
N LYS A 207 31.26 5.56 -0.69
CA LYS A 207 30.93 5.74 -2.11
C LYS A 207 29.42 5.73 -2.31
N PHE A 208 28.70 4.79 -1.71
CA PHE A 208 27.25 4.71 -1.80
C PHE A 208 26.55 5.99 -1.31
N ILE A 209 27.03 6.60 -0.23
CA ILE A 209 26.47 7.85 0.30
C ILE A 209 26.75 9.04 -0.62
N ASN A 210 28.00 9.17 -1.06
CA ASN A 210 28.49 10.38 -1.72
C ASN A 210 28.27 10.38 -3.25
N VAL A 211 28.07 9.22 -3.87
CA VAL A 211 27.85 9.12 -5.31
C VAL A 211 26.46 9.62 -5.67
N ILE A 212 26.38 10.44 -6.73
CA ILE A 212 25.11 10.84 -7.32
C ILE A 212 24.49 9.65 -8.05
N SER A 213 23.18 9.46 -7.88
CA SER A 213 22.42 8.44 -8.61
C SER A 213 20.93 8.76 -8.56
N ALA A 214 20.10 7.90 -9.17
CA ALA A 214 18.69 7.87 -8.87
C ALA A 214 18.48 7.39 -7.42
N ARG A 215 17.52 7.97 -6.71
CA ARG A 215 17.23 7.67 -5.30
C ARG A 215 15.74 7.56 -5.06
N THR A 216 15.35 6.75 -4.08
CA THR A 216 13.99 6.78 -3.53
C THR A 216 14.07 6.87 -2.01
N ALA A 217 13.05 7.44 -1.41
CA ALA A 217 12.94 7.59 0.02
C ALA A 217 11.47 7.48 0.46
N VAL A 218 11.29 7.22 1.74
CA VAL A 218 10.01 7.34 2.43
C VAL A 218 10.22 8.17 3.69
N GLY A 219 9.30 9.08 3.96
CA GLY A 219 9.32 9.93 5.14
C GLY A 219 7.92 10.38 5.53
N HIS A 220 7.83 11.36 6.43
CA HIS A 220 6.56 12.01 6.75
C HIS A 220 6.74 13.50 7.00
N ASP A 221 5.65 14.25 6.83
CA ASP A 221 5.59 15.66 7.19
C ASP A 221 5.07 15.88 8.62
N SER A 222 5.03 17.15 9.03
CA SER A 222 4.52 17.56 10.35
C SER A 222 3.03 17.31 10.56
N GLN A 223 2.25 17.07 9.51
CA GLN A 223 0.83 16.73 9.59
C GLN A 223 0.59 15.21 9.72
N GLY A 224 1.65 14.40 9.71
CA GLY A 224 1.54 12.95 9.72
C GLY A 224 1.18 12.35 8.37
N GLN A 225 1.27 13.11 7.27
CA GLN A 225 1.13 12.53 5.93
C GLN A 225 2.38 11.71 5.61
N LEU A 226 2.20 10.50 5.08
CA LEU A 226 3.30 9.72 4.54
C LEU A 226 3.76 10.35 3.23
N VAL A 227 5.07 10.43 3.02
CA VAL A 227 5.67 11.04 1.84
C VAL A 227 6.60 10.06 1.15
N LEU A 228 6.26 9.70 -0.09
CA LEU A 228 7.14 8.94 -0.98
C LEU A 228 7.90 9.90 -1.88
N VAL A 229 9.21 9.71 -2.01
CA VAL A 229 10.06 10.60 -2.81
C VAL A 229 10.86 9.77 -3.78
N HIS A 230 10.83 10.18 -5.04
CA HIS A 230 11.57 9.56 -6.12
C HIS A 230 12.36 10.61 -6.89
N VAL A 231 13.65 10.33 -7.11
CA VAL A 231 14.56 11.15 -7.90
C VAL A 231 15.12 10.31 -9.04
N ASP A 232 14.93 10.77 -10.27
CA ASP A 232 15.57 10.20 -11.44
C ASP A 232 17.07 10.49 -11.44
N GLY A 233 17.85 9.57 -12.01
CA GLY A 233 19.29 9.73 -12.06
C GLY A 233 19.99 8.56 -12.71
N GLN A 234 21.32 8.59 -12.67
CA GLN A 234 22.18 7.51 -13.12
C GLN A 234 23.48 7.60 -12.33
N THR A 235 23.91 6.48 -11.74
CA THR A 235 25.09 6.44 -10.88
C THR A 235 26.29 7.10 -11.56
N GLU A 236 26.96 8.01 -10.84
CA GLU A 236 28.11 8.82 -11.29
C GLU A 236 27.82 9.86 -12.39
N SER A 237 26.56 10.05 -12.78
CA SER A 237 26.20 10.95 -13.90
C SER A 237 25.06 11.93 -13.58
N ARG A 238 23.91 11.45 -13.08
CA ARG A 238 22.71 12.26 -12.86
C ARG A 238 22.04 11.88 -11.54
N GLY A 239 21.20 12.79 -11.03
CA GLY A 239 20.46 12.61 -9.78
C GLY A 239 21.21 13.23 -8.60
N VAL A 240 21.04 12.65 -7.42
CA VAL A 240 21.54 13.22 -6.15
C VAL A 240 22.30 12.19 -5.34
N ASN A 241 23.23 12.67 -4.52
CA ASN A 241 23.79 11.88 -3.43
C ASN A 241 22.87 11.94 -2.19
N LEU A 242 23.20 11.22 -1.13
CA LEU A 242 22.30 11.17 0.04
C LEU A 242 22.29 12.49 0.84
N TRP A 243 23.40 13.23 0.88
CA TRP A 243 23.46 14.55 1.54
C TRP A 243 22.51 15.55 0.90
N GLU A 244 22.61 15.68 -0.42
CA GLU A 244 21.74 16.53 -1.22
C GLU A 244 20.27 16.11 -1.10
N MET A 245 20.01 14.81 -1.06
CA MET A 245 18.66 14.29 -0.82
C MET A 245 18.14 14.71 0.56
N ALA A 246 18.91 14.52 1.62
CA ALA A 246 18.49 14.87 2.98
C ALA A 246 18.25 16.38 3.13
N ASP A 247 19.14 17.22 2.63
CA ASP A 247 18.96 18.67 2.65
C ASP A 247 17.71 19.08 1.86
N PHE A 248 17.50 18.49 0.68
CA PHE A 248 16.30 18.77 -0.12
C PHE A 248 15.01 18.35 0.59
N LEU A 249 14.98 17.18 1.23
CA LEU A 249 13.84 16.73 2.03
C LEU A 249 13.58 17.66 3.22
N LYS A 250 14.65 18.11 3.91
CA LYS A 250 14.56 19.03 5.04
C LYS A 250 13.96 20.36 4.59
N GLU A 251 14.38 20.90 3.45
CA GLU A 251 13.82 22.12 2.87
C GLU A 251 12.33 22.00 2.49
N GLN A 252 11.85 20.78 2.17
CA GLN A 252 10.43 20.51 1.92
C GLN A 252 9.61 20.27 3.20
N GLY A 253 10.22 20.36 4.39
CA GLY A 253 9.52 20.20 5.67
C GLY A 253 9.27 18.75 6.08
N ILE A 254 10.05 17.80 5.54
CA ILE A 254 10.01 16.40 5.95
C ILE A 254 10.72 16.26 7.31
N ILE A 255 10.11 15.51 8.23
CA ILE A 255 10.57 15.40 9.62
C ILE A 255 11.47 14.18 9.79
N ASN A 256 10.96 12.99 9.47
CA ASN A 256 11.76 11.76 9.42
C ASN A 256 11.72 11.17 8.02
N ALA A 257 12.84 10.63 7.55
CA ALA A 257 12.90 9.94 6.26
C ALA A 257 14.04 8.93 6.19
N ILE A 258 13.82 7.78 5.56
CA ILE A 258 14.86 6.77 5.27
C ILE A 258 15.08 6.66 3.76
N ASN A 259 16.30 6.30 3.36
CA ASN A 259 16.61 6.00 1.96
C ASN A 259 16.28 4.53 1.64
N LEU A 260 15.66 4.32 0.47
CA LEU A 260 15.29 3.01 -0.07
C LEU A 260 16.18 2.65 -1.27
N ASP A 261 15.86 1.55 -1.96
CA ASP A 261 16.69 1.08 -3.08
C ASP A 261 16.70 2.08 -4.25
N GLY A 262 17.88 2.30 -4.84
CA GLY A 262 18.12 3.37 -5.81
C GLY A 262 18.71 2.88 -7.13
N GLY A 263 19.38 3.79 -7.84
CA GLY A 263 20.06 3.49 -9.10
C GLY A 263 19.11 2.93 -10.17
N GLY A 264 19.35 1.68 -10.61
CA GLY A 264 18.52 1.01 -11.62
C GLY A 264 17.15 0.57 -11.10
N SER A 265 17.00 0.43 -9.77
CA SER A 265 15.77 0.01 -9.14
C SER A 265 14.77 1.16 -8.99
N ALA A 266 15.25 2.40 -8.93
CA ALA A 266 14.43 3.60 -8.75
C ALA A 266 13.35 3.70 -9.83
N THR A 267 12.10 3.48 -9.43
CA THR A 267 10.96 3.39 -10.35
C THR A 267 9.74 4.03 -9.71
N LEU A 268 9.01 4.85 -10.47
CA LEU A 268 7.70 5.37 -10.11
C LEU A 268 6.66 4.93 -11.13
N VAL A 269 5.54 4.42 -10.63
CA VAL A 269 4.37 4.00 -11.40
C VAL A 269 3.17 4.80 -10.91
N LEU A 270 2.46 5.44 -11.84
CA LEU A 270 1.21 6.15 -11.59
C LEU A 270 0.08 5.43 -12.33
N ASN A 271 -0.98 5.04 -11.61
CA ASN A 271 -2.13 4.32 -12.14
C ASN A 271 -1.76 3.12 -13.03
N GLY A 272 -0.76 2.34 -12.60
CA GLY A 272 -0.29 1.15 -13.32
C GLY A 272 0.58 1.42 -14.56
N THR A 273 0.98 2.67 -14.81
CA THR A 273 1.88 3.06 -15.91
C THR A 273 3.18 3.67 -15.38
N LEU A 274 4.32 3.33 -16.01
CA LEU A 274 5.62 3.93 -15.68
C LEU A 274 5.58 5.46 -15.86
N ALA A 275 5.99 6.19 -14.83
CA ALA A 275 5.96 7.65 -14.78
C ALA A 275 7.33 8.28 -14.46
N SER A 276 8.41 7.48 -14.52
CA SER A 276 9.78 7.93 -14.31
C SER A 276 10.71 7.53 -15.47
N TYR A 277 11.99 7.91 -15.37
CA TYR A 277 13.01 7.56 -16.35
C TYR A 277 14.06 6.61 -15.73
N PRO A 278 13.83 5.28 -15.81
CA PRO A 278 14.78 4.29 -15.31
C PRO A 278 16.19 4.48 -15.86
N SER A 279 17.18 4.08 -15.07
CA SER A 279 18.59 4.24 -15.43
C SER A 279 19.19 3.02 -16.14
N GLU A 280 18.51 1.88 -16.13
CA GLU A 280 18.99 0.63 -16.73
C GLU A 280 18.67 0.57 -18.23
N HIS A 281 19.59 0.02 -19.02
CA HIS A 281 19.37 -0.16 -20.46
C HIS A 281 18.51 -1.40 -20.69
N CYS A 282 17.70 -1.38 -21.74
CA CYS A 282 16.94 -2.55 -22.14
C CYS A 282 17.87 -3.64 -22.67
N SER A 283 17.59 -4.91 -22.34
CA SER A 283 18.43 -6.05 -22.77
C SER A 283 18.44 -6.27 -24.29
N PHE A 284 17.39 -5.83 -24.98
CA PHE A 284 17.23 -5.95 -26.43
C PHE A 284 17.78 -4.75 -27.21
N ASP A 285 17.99 -3.60 -26.56
CA ASP A 285 18.48 -2.38 -27.20
C ASP A 285 19.12 -1.44 -26.15
N ASN A 286 20.40 -1.15 -26.34
CA ASN A 286 21.19 -0.30 -25.45
C ASN A 286 20.87 1.20 -25.58
N MET A 287 20.05 1.62 -26.54
CA MET A 287 19.58 3.00 -26.64
C MET A 287 18.44 3.29 -25.66
N TRP A 288 17.53 2.33 -25.46
CA TRP A 288 16.34 2.49 -24.64
C TRP A 288 16.61 2.17 -23.16
N ARG A 289 15.80 2.78 -22.29
CA ARG A 289 15.84 2.54 -20.84
C ARG A 289 14.65 1.70 -20.42
N CYS A 290 14.89 0.74 -19.54
CA CYS A 290 13.87 -0.20 -19.05
C CYS A 290 13.83 -0.21 -17.52
N PRO A 291 12.64 -0.36 -16.91
CA PRO A 291 12.53 -0.57 -15.48
C PRO A 291 13.11 -1.94 -15.09
N ARG A 292 13.69 -2.00 -13.89
CA ARG A 292 14.28 -3.22 -13.34
C ARG A 292 13.21 -4.11 -12.70
N SER A 293 13.38 -5.43 -12.80
CA SER A 293 12.71 -6.37 -11.91
C SER A 293 13.31 -6.29 -10.51
N ILE A 294 12.52 -5.78 -9.56
CA ILE A 294 12.88 -5.48 -8.18
C ILE A 294 12.22 -6.48 -7.21
N SER A 295 12.40 -6.25 -5.90
CA SER A 295 11.81 -7.05 -4.82
C SER A 295 10.51 -6.42 -4.31
N THR A 296 10.50 -5.80 -3.14
CA THR A 296 9.28 -5.24 -2.55
C THR A 296 8.85 -3.95 -3.22
N VAL A 297 7.55 -3.65 -3.15
CA VAL A 297 6.93 -2.45 -3.72
C VAL A 297 6.19 -1.70 -2.63
N MET A 298 6.32 -0.39 -2.63
CA MET A 298 5.50 0.52 -1.84
C MET A 298 4.29 0.91 -2.67
N CYS A 299 3.10 0.50 -2.24
CA CYS A 299 1.85 0.69 -2.96
C CYS A 299 0.95 1.65 -2.19
N ILE A 300 0.47 2.68 -2.89
CA ILE A 300 -0.62 3.54 -2.43
C ILE A 300 -1.88 3.15 -3.19
N HIS A 301 -2.94 2.82 -2.47
CA HIS A 301 -4.20 2.36 -3.02
C HIS A 301 -5.38 2.97 -2.27
N GLU A 302 -6.57 2.90 -2.87
CA GLU A 302 -7.82 3.23 -2.18
C GLU A 302 -8.00 2.35 -0.94
N PRO A 303 -8.58 2.86 0.16
CA PRO A 303 -8.85 2.06 1.35
C PRO A 303 -9.61 0.78 1.00
N ALA A 304 -9.16 -0.36 1.53
CA ALA A 304 -9.92 -1.59 1.43
C ALA A 304 -11.23 -1.46 2.22
N CYS A 305 -12.32 -1.99 1.66
CA CYS A 305 -13.58 -2.05 2.41
C CYS A 305 -13.51 -3.08 3.52
N GLU A 306 -14.07 -2.70 4.66
CA GLU A 306 -14.31 -3.61 5.78
C GLU A 306 -15.81 -3.64 6.08
N PRO A 307 -16.49 -4.77 5.85
CA PRO A 307 -15.99 -6.07 5.34
C PRO A 307 -15.62 -6.07 3.85
N ALA A 308 -14.75 -7.01 3.44
CA ALA A 308 -14.18 -7.06 2.10
C ALA A 308 -15.23 -7.23 1.00
N ASP A 309 -15.02 -6.55 -0.13
CA ASP A 309 -15.81 -6.62 -1.37
C ASP A 309 -17.30 -6.30 -1.25
N CYS A 310 -17.77 -5.76 -0.11
CA CYS A 310 -19.17 -5.43 0.13
C CYS A 310 -20.13 -6.57 -0.24
N SER A 311 -19.68 -7.80 -0.03
CA SER A 311 -20.37 -9.04 -0.41
C SER A 311 -20.79 -9.13 -1.88
N GLY A 312 -20.20 -8.31 -2.76
CA GLY A 312 -20.60 -8.18 -4.17
C GLY A 312 -21.91 -7.42 -4.39
N HIS A 313 -22.48 -6.83 -3.33
CA HIS A 313 -23.78 -6.14 -3.32
C HIS A 313 -23.65 -4.66 -2.93
N GLY A 314 -22.48 -4.08 -3.15
CA GLY A 314 -22.20 -2.68 -2.83
C GLY A 314 -21.00 -2.12 -3.57
N GLU A 315 -20.90 -0.81 -3.58
CA GLU A 315 -19.72 -0.07 -4.00
C GLU A 315 -18.86 0.28 -2.78
N CYS A 316 -17.55 0.11 -2.91
CA CYS A 316 -16.61 0.49 -1.87
C CYS A 316 -16.26 1.97 -2.01
N VAL A 317 -16.65 2.79 -1.04
CA VAL A 317 -16.40 4.24 -1.03
C VAL A 317 -15.69 4.59 0.27
N GLU A 318 -14.45 5.08 0.16
CA GLU A 318 -13.60 5.46 1.31
C GLU A 318 -13.41 4.34 2.37
N GLY A 319 -13.54 3.07 1.96
CA GLY A 319 -13.44 1.90 2.85
C GLY A 319 -14.74 1.51 3.55
N GLU A 320 -15.85 2.17 3.24
CA GLU A 320 -17.20 1.81 3.66
C GLU A 320 -18.01 1.24 2.49
N CYS A 321 -18.86 0.28 2.80
CA CYS A 321 -19.73 -0.34 1.81
C CYS A 321 -21.02 0.44 1.63
N HIS A 322 -21.21 0.97 0.42
CA HIS A 322 -22.47 1.56 -0.01
C HIS A 322 -23.26 0.53 -0.81
N CYS A 323 -24.26 -0.07 -0.18
CA CYS A 323 -25.02 -1.16 -0.79
C CYS A 323 -25.76 -0.71 -2.06
N THR A 324 -25.75 -1.57 -3.08
CA THR A 324 -26.47 -1.38 -4.33
C THR A 324 -27.80 -2.12 -4.29
N GLY A 325 -28.82 -1.55 -4.94
CA GLY A 325 -30.19 -2.06 -4.87
C GLY A 325 -30.94 -1.62 -3.60
N ASP A 326 -32.24 -1.88 -3.57
CA ASP A 326 -33.12 -1.37 -2.50
C ASP A 326 -33.18 -2.28 -1.26
N PHE A 327 -32.69 -3.52 -1.39
CA PHE A 327 -32.90 -4.60 -0.42
C PHE A 327 -31.64 -5.06 0.30
N TRP A 328 -30.44 -4.74 -0.19
CA TRP A 328 -29.19 -5.09 0.49
C TRP A 328 -28.84 -4.07 1.56
N ARG A 329 -28.54 -4.56 2.77
CA ARG A 329 -28.24 -3.76 3.96
C ARG A 329 -27.14 -4.40 4.79
N GLY A 330 -26.80 -3.74 5.88
CA GLY A 330 -25.73 -4.14 6.78
C GLY A 330 -24.39 -3.54 6.37
N PRO A 331 -23.39 -3.56 7.27
CA PRO A 331 -22.07 -2.99 7.01
C PRO A 331 -21.32 -3.71 5.88
N ALA A 332 -21.70 -4.94 5.54
CA ALA A 332 -21.10 -5.74 4.47
C ALA A 332 -21.99 -5.87 3.23
N CYS A 333 -23.17 -5.26 3.21
CA CYS A 333 -24.21 -5.54 2.20
C CYS A 333 -24.57 -7.03 2.08
N ASP A 334 -24.51 -7.77 3.18
CA ASP A 334 -24.80 -9.21 3.28
C ASP A 334 -26.21 -9.50 3.83
N ILE A 335 -26.92 -8.48 4.30
CA ILE A 335 -28.26 -8.63 4.87
C ILE A 335 -29.28 -8.25 3.81
N LEU A 336 -30.06 -9.24 3.38
CA LEU A 336 -31.20 -8.99 2.51
C LEU A 336 -32.43 -8.62 3.37
N ASP A 337 -32.93 -7.40 3.18
CA ASP A 337 -34.02 -6.79 3.95
C ASP A 337 -35.08 -6.21 2.99
N CYS A 338 -36.15 -6.99 2.77
CA CYS A 338 -37.34 -6.58 2.00
C CYS A 338 -38.29 -5.64 2.78
N GLY A 339 -37.85 -5.07 3.90
CA GLY A 339 -38.62 -4.14 4.72
C GLY A 339 -39.40 -4.81 5.86
N PRO A 340 -40.24 -4.05 6.59
CA PRO A 340 -40.79 -4.44 7.90
C PRO A 340 -41.66 -5.70 7.88
N SER A 341 -42.24 -6.06 6.73
CA SER A 341 -43.06 -7.27 6.60
C SER A 341 -42.28 -8.46 6.05
N ASN A 342 -41.06 -8.29 5.54
CA ASN A 342 -40.23 -9.33 4.91
C ASN A 342 -41.03 -10.37 4.11
N CYS A 343 -41.76 -9.89 3.10
CA CYS A 343 -42.65 -10.70 2.25
C CYS A 343 -43.87 -11.32 2.95
N SER A 344 -44.30 -10.76 4.09
CA SER A 344 -45.54 -11.06 4.82
C SER A 344 -45.78 -12.55 5.12
N LEU A 345 -44.71 -13.36 5.21
CA LEU A 345 -44.76 -14.83 5.31
C LEU A 345 -45.41 -15.54 4.10
N HIS A 346 -45.55 -14.84 2.99
CA HIS A 346 -46.17 -15.29 1.74
C HIS A 346 -45.23 -15.13 0.55
N GLY A 347 -43.93 -15.21 0.81
CA GLY A 347 -42.91 -15.12 -0.22
C GLY A 347 -41.50 -15.20 0.33
N VAL A 348 -40.54 -15.20 -0.58
CA VAL A 348 -39.11 -15.22 -0.29
C VAL A 348 -38.51 -13.89 -0.73
N CYS A 349 -37.72 -13.28 0.14
CA CYS A 349 -36.99 -12.06 -0.18
C CYS A 349 -35.83 -12.40 -1.12
N THR A 350 -35.73 -11.70 -2.25
CA THR A 350 -34.65 -11.80 -3.24
C THR A 350 -33.98 -10.44 -3.46
N ASP A 351 -32.89 -10.41 -4.23
CA ASP A 351 -32.18 -9.18 -4.64
C ASP A 351 -33.03 -8.16 -5.42
N SER A 352 -34.20 -8.59 -5.88
CA SER A 352 -35.16 -7.84 -6.71
C SER A 352 -36.47 -7.56 -5.96
N GLY A 353 -36.56 -7.93 -4.67
CA GLY A 353 -37.71 -7.70 -3.81
C GLY A 353 -38.37 -9.01 -3.39
N CYS A 354 -39.66 -8.96 -3.04
CA CYS A 354 -40.37 -10.16 -2.63
C CYS A 354 -40.83 -10.99 -3.82
N LEU A 355 -40.40 -12.25 -3.88
CA LEU A 355 -40.97 -13.28 -4.74
C LEU A 355 -42.14 -13.94 -3.99
N CYS A 356 -43.37 -13.62 -4.36
CA CYS A 356 -44.55 -14.10 -3.66
C CYS A 356 -44.88 -15.55 -4.00
N ASP A 357 -45.30 -16.28 -2.98
CA ASP A 357 -45.85 -17.62 -3.09
C ASP A 357 -47.12 -17.62 -3.95
N ALA A 358 -47.51 -18.80 -4.45
CA ALA A 358 -48.72 -18.92 -5.25
C ALA A 358 -49.94 -18.43 -4.47
N GLY A 359 -50.77 -17.62 -5.12
CA GLY A 359 -51.95 -17.02 -4.49
C GLY A 359 -51.74 -15.62 -3.89
N TRP A 360 -50.50 -15.11 -3.89
CA TRP A 360 -50.14 -13.81 -3.32
C TRP A 360 -49.40 -12.91 -4.32
N THR A 361 -49.55 -11.60 -4.15
CA THR A 361 -48.94 -10.54 -4.95
C THR A 361 -48.76 -9.26 -4.14
N GLY A 362 -48.34 -8.19 -4.80
CA GLY A 362 -47.96 -6.92 -4.19
C GLY A 362 -46.48 -6.89 -3.81
N SER A 363 -45.95 -5.69 -3.53
CA SER A 363 -44.51 -5.47 -3.31
C SER A 363 -43.94 -6.20 -2.09
N ASN A 364 -44.81 -6.65 -1.17
CA ASN A 364 -44.46 -7.37 0.05
C ASN A 364 -45.32 -8.63 0.28
N CYS A 365 -45.98 -9.14 -0.76
CA CYS A 365 -46.85 -10.33 -0.69
C CYS A 365 -47.99 -10.23 0.33
N SER A 366 -48.51 -9.03 0.59
CA SER A 366 -49.65 -8.83 1.50
C SER A 366 -51.02 -8.88 0.81
N GLU A 367 -51.04 -8.97 -0.53
CA GLU A 367 -52.27 -8.96 -1.32
C GLU A 367 -52.54 -10.35 -1.90
N GLU A 368 -53.78 -10.83 -1.78
CA GLU A 368 -54.20 -12.06 -2.47
C GLU A 368 -54.33 -11.83 -3.98
N CYS A 369 -54.21 -12.91 -4.78
CA CYS A 369 -54.37 -12.79 -6.23
C CYS A 369 -55.72 -12.17 -6.62
N PRO A 370 -55.72 -11.19 -7.55
CA PRO A 370 -56.95 -10.65 -8.11
C PRO A 370 -57.72 -11.75 -8.84
N MET A 371 -59.04 -11.63 -8.89
CA MET A 371 -59.89 -12.59 -9.58
C MET A 371 -59.46 -12.75 -11.05
N GLY A 372 -59.33 -14.01 -11.49
CA GLY A 372 -58.87 -14.33 -12.84
C GLY A 372 -57.37 -14.58 -12.97
N TRP A 373 -56.60 -14.48 -11.87
CA TRP A 373 -55.16 -14.75 -11.85
C TRP A 373 -54.80 -15.74 -10.74
N TYR A 374 -53.74 -16.53 -10.96
CA TYR A 374 -53.22 -17.52 -10.02
C TYR A 374 -51.70 -17.68 -10.16
N GLY A 375 -51.11 -18.51 -9.29
CA GLY A 375 -49.70 -18.86 -9.33
C GLY A 375 -48.80 -17.84 -8.61
N PRO A 376 -47.46 -18.04 -8.61
CA PRO A 376 -46.50 -17.15 -7.98
C PRO A 376 -46.59 -15.73 -8.55
N ASN A 377 -46.58 -14.72 -7.69
CA ASN A 377 -46.82 -13.30 -8.06
C ASN A 377 -48.11 -13.05 -8.86
N CYS A 378 -49.04 -14.01 -8.94
CA CYS A 378 -50.25 -13.98 -9.76
C CYS A 378 -50.00 -13.69 -11.25
N GLN A 379 -48.95 -14.29 -11.83
CA GLN A 379 -48.57 -14.06 -13.23
C GLN A 379 -49.30 -14.96 -14.23
N GLU A 380 -50.11 -15.91 -13.77
CA GLU A 380 -50.86 -16.84 -14.63
C GLU A 380 -52.35 -16.48 -14.68
N GLN A 381 -52.98 -16.54 -15.86
CA GLN A 381 -54.41 -16.28 -16.04
C GLN A 381 -55.24 -17.56 -15.93
N CYS A 382 -56.35 -17.50 -15.20
CA CYS A 382 -57.31 -18.59 -15.11
C CYS A 382 -57.87 -18.97 -16.49
N ALA A 383 -57.86 -20.25 -16.83
CA ALA A 383 -58.38 -20.78 -18.09
C ALA A 383 -59.78 -21.44 -17.94
N CYS A 384 -60.64 -20.88 -17.08
CA CYS A 384 -61.96 -21.44 -16.79
C CYS A 384 -63.03 -20.99 -17.78
N GLU A 385 -63.94 -21.89 -18.16
CA GLU A 385 -65.12 -21.53 -18.96
C GLU A 385 -66.08 -20.63 -18.15
N HIS A 386 -66.74 -19.70 -18.85
CA HIS A 386 -67.81 -18.83 -18.32
C HIS A 386 -67.44 -17.91 -17.14
N THR A 387 -66.23 -17.33 -17.12
CA THR A 387 -65.85 -16.27 -16.17
C THR A 387 -65.88 -16.68 -14.68
N CYS A 388 -65.73 -17.98 -14.39
CA CYS A 388 -65.53 -18.44 -13.01
C CYS A 388 -64.15 -18.00 -12.50
N PRO A 389 -64.04 -17.48 -11.25
CA PRO A 389 -62.74 -17.38 -10.59
C PRO A 389 -62.14 -18.79 -10.47
N CYS A 390 -60.83 -18.92 -10.63
CA CYS A 390 -60.08 -20.14 -10.34
C CYS A 390 -59.41 -20.06 -8.97
N ASP A 391 -59.04 -21.21 -8.42
CA ASP A 391 -58.26 -21.27 -7.18
C ASP A 391 -56.94 -20.50 -7.37
N ARG A 392 -56.67 -19.56 -6.45
CA ARG A 392 -55.58 -18.58 -6.58
C ARG A 392 -54.19 -19.22 -6.49
N GLN A 393 -54.07 -20.39 -5.87
CA GLN A 393 -52.79 -21.08 -5.73
C GLN A 393 -52.54 -22.02 -6.92
N THR A 394 -53.56 -22.79 -7.30
CA THR A 394 -53.43 -23.93 -8.22
C THR A 394 -53.99 -23.69 -9.62
N GLY A 395 -54.80 -22.64 -9.82
CA GLY A 395 -55.49 -22.39 -11.08
C GLY A 395 -56.71 -23.29 -11.32
N SER A 396 -57.11 -24.10 -10.34
CA SER A 396 -58.22 -25.05 -10.48
C SER A 396 -59.58 -24.35 -10.60
N CYS A 397 -60.36 -24.68 -11.62
CA CYS A 397 -61.72 -24.16 -11.82
C CYS A 397 -62.78 -24.87 -10.97
N ASN A 398 -62.38 -25.88 -10.19
CA ASN A 398 -63.27 -26.70 -9.39
C ASN A 398 -63.36 -26.15 -7.97
N ILE A 399 -63.77 -24.88 -7.84
CA ILE A 399 -63.99 -24.25 -6.54
C ILE A 399 -65.36 -24.71 -6.04
N THR A 400 -65.38 -25.53 -5.01
CA THR A 400 -66.61 -25.98 -4.31
C THR A 400 -67.27 -24.87 -3.52
#